data_AF-A0A813J6K2-F1
#
_entry.id   AF-A0A813J6K2-F1
#
_cell.length_a   1.000
_cell.length_b   1.000
_cell.length_c   1.000
_cell.angle_alpha   90.00
_cell.angle_beta   90.00
_cell.angle_gamma   90.00
#
_symmetry.space_group_name_H-M   'P 1'
#
loop_
_entity.id
_entity.type
_entity.pdbx_description
1 polymer ?
#
loop_
_entity_poly.entity_id
_entity_poly.type
_entity_poly.pdbx_seq_one_letter_code
_entity_poly.pdbx_strand_id
1 'polypeptide(L)'
;MVTHHGGSSSSSGRKRPLRAKPQGGLEGQEQWVSRFATMSPCEAFSWLVHPMSVEDFLEQYWEKKPLHLSRGEPSRFGDLLPESVIEQQLRSREGLTFGQDINVARCGADGLQVMCNGTGRADASAVPRKVKEESCSVQVVHPQRFSAPLAALMARLEAHVGCLWGANSFRTPSGGMGFKAHHDE
;
A
#
# COMPACT_ATOMS: atom_id res chain seq x y z
N MET A 1 22.24 37.58 50.28
CA MET A 1 21.26 36.49 50.45
C MET A 1 20.20 36.68 49.38
N VAL A 2 20.44 36.15 48.18
CA VAL A 2 19.57 36.30 47.01
C VAL A 2 19.19 34.89 46.60
N THR A 3 17.95 34.50 46.88
CA THR A 3 17.41 33.19 46.54
C THR A 3 16.88 33.24 45.11
N HIS A 4 17.57 32.58 44.19
CA HIS A 4 17.01 32.20 42.90
C HIS A 4 16.04 31.02 43.11
N HIS A 5 14.79 31.16 42.67
CA HIS A 5 13.87 30.05 42.47
C HIS A 5 13.74 29.81 40.96
N GLY A 6 14.44 28.79 40.47
CA GLY A 6 14.28 28.26 39.13
C GLY A 6 13.04 27.37 39.07
N GLY A 7 12.01 27.83 38.34
CA GLY A 7 10.87 26.99 37.96
C GLY A 7 11.29 26.01 36.87
N SER A 8 11.27 24.71 37.20
CA SER A 8 11.40 23.62 36.23
C SER A 8 10.04 23.37 35.59
N SER A 9 9.90 23.74 34.31
CA SER A 9 8.73 23.42 33.50
C SER A 9 8.80 21.96 33.04
N SER A 10 7.87 21.16 33.54
CA SER A 10 7.69 19.77 33.14
C SER A 10 7.15 19.70 31.71
N SER A 11 8.00 19.24 30.78
CA SER A 11 7.58 18.91 29.41
C SER A 11 6.76 17.63 29.44
N SER A 12 5.43 17.77 29.48
CA SER A 12 4.53 16.64 29.30
C SER A 12 4.64 16.15 27.85
N GLY A 13 5.49 15.15 27.62
CA GLY A 13 5.55 14.42 26.37
C GLY A 13 4.22 13.75 26.10
N ARG A 14 3.40 14.32 25.22
CA ARG A 14 2.21 13.65 24.68
C ARG A 14 2.67 12.37 24.01
N LYS A 15 2.48 11.24 24.68
CA LYS A 15 2.63 9.90 24.10
C LYS A 15 1.68 9.85 22.89
N ARG A 16 2.24 9.64 21.69
CA ARG A 16 1.45 9.38 20.47
C ARG A 16 0.52 8.21 20.77
N PRO A 17 -0.78 8.31 20.47
CA PRO A 17 -1.68 7.19 20.70
C PRO A 17 -1.20 5.99 19.90
N LEU A 18 -1.18 4.83 20.57
CA LEU A 18 -0.88 3.54 19.95
C LEU A 18 -1.78 3.36 18.73
N ARG A 19 -1.15 3.06 17.59
CA ARG A 19 -1.77 2.77 16.30
C ARG A 19 -2.87 1.73 16.52
N ALA A 20 -4.13 2.07 16.20
CA ALA A 20 -5.20 1.10 16.17
C ALA A 20 -4.76 -0.06 15.27
N LYS A 21 -4.83 -1.29 15.78
CA LYS A 21 -4.55 -2.48 14.97
C LYS A 21 -5.64 -2.54 13.88
N PRO A 22 -5.28 -2.67 12.59
CA PRO A 22 -6.27 -3.02 11.58
C PRO A 22 -6.99 -4.29 12.04
N GLN A 23 -8.31 -4.32 11.92
CA GLN A 23 -9.09 -5.56 12.05
C GLN A 23 -8.88 -6.36 10.75
N GLY A 24 -7.61 -6.71 10.49
CA GLY A 24 -7.15 -7.29 9.24
C GLY A 24 -7.47 -8.78 9.20
N GLY A 25 -8.67 -9.10 8.73
CA GLY A 25 -9.16 -10.44 8.49
C GLY A 25 -10.12 -10.48 7.30
N LEU A 26 -10.59 -11.68 6.95
CA LEU A 26 -11.56 -11.89 5.86
C LEU A 26 -12.87 -11.10 6.09
N GLU A 27 -13.31 -10.94 7.34
CA GLU A 27 -14.49 -10.13 7.70
C GLU A 27 -14.34 -8.64 7.33
N GLY A 28 -13.12 -8.10 7.42
CA GLY A 28 -12.83 -6.74 6.97
C GLY A 28 -12.99 -6.59 5.46
N GLN A 29 -12.74 -7.65 4.69
CA GLN A 29 -12.89 -7.59 3.24
C GLN A 29 -14.35 -7.46 2.80
N GLU A 30 -15.29 -8.18 3.45
CA GLU A 30 -16.70 -8.11 3.08
C GLU A 30 -17.28 -6.70 3.27
N GLN A 31 -16.90 -6.01 4.34
CA GLN A 31 -17.33 -4.64 4.60
C GLN A 31 -16.84 -3.67 3.50
N TRP A 32 -15.59 -3.82 3.06
CA TRP A 32 -15.02 -2.98 2.00
C TRP A 32 -15.57 -3.32 0.62
N VAL A 33 -15.78 -4.60 0.32
CA VAL A 33 -16.46 -5.04 -0.90
C VAL A 33 -17.85 -4.42 -0.94
N SER A 34 -18.63 -4.53 0.14
CA SER A 34 -19.95 -3.92 0.25
C SER A 34 -19.90 -2.40 0.05
N ARG A 35 -18.95 -1.72 0.70
CA ARG A 35 -18.74 -0.28 0.54
C ARG A 35 -18.58 0.11 -0.94
N PHE A 36 -17.64 -0.47 -1.67
CA PHE A 36 -17.42 -0.12 -3.07
C PHE A 36 -18.49 -0.64 -4.02
N ALA A 37 -19.12 -1.78 -3.68
CA ALA A 37 -20.26 -2.28 -4.43
C ALA A 37 -21.42 -1.27 -4.43
N THR A 38 -21.63 -0.57 -3.31
CA THR A 38 -22.68 0.46 -3.18
C THR A 38 -22.32 1.83 -3.74
N MET A 39 -21.04 2.13 -3.95
CA MET A 39 -20.61 3.40 -4.56
C MET A 39 -20.86 3.40 -6.07
N SER A 40 -21.36 4.52 -6.59
CA SER A 40 -21.28 4.83 -8.02
C SER A 40 -19.82 5.04 -8.45
N PRO A 41 -19.51 4.90 -9.75
CA PRO A 41 -18.17 5.21 -10.29
C PRO A 41 -17.66 6.60 -9.90
N CYS A 42 -18.52 7.63 -9.96
CA CYS A 42 -18.16 9.00 -9.59
C CYS A 42 -17.87 9.15 -8.09
N GLU A 43 -18.64 8.50 -7.22
CA GLU A 43 -18.40 8.51 -5.78
C GLU A 43 -17.09 7.81 -5.42
N ALA A 44 -16.75 6.71 -6.10
CA ALA A 44 -15.49 6.00 -5.89
C ALA A 44 -14.29 6.87 -6.27
N PHE A 45 -14.36 7.56 -7.42
CA PHE A 45 -13.29 8.46 -7.85
C PHE A 45 -13.17 9.69 -6.94
N SER A 46 -14.30 10.31 -6.57
CA SER A 46 -14.34 11.40 -5.59
C SER A 46 -13.74 10.98 -4.24
N TRP A 47 -14.07 9.77 -3.76
CA TRP A 47 -13.46 9.20 -2.57
C TRP A 47 -11.95 8.98 -2.72
N LEU A 48 -11.45 8.60 -3.90
CA LEU A 48 -10.02 8.41 -4.13
C LEU A 48 -9.23 9.73 -4.01
N VAL A 49 -9.76 10.83 -4.54
CA VAL A 49 -9.07 12.13 -4.59
C VAL A 49 -9.42 13.08 -3.44
N HIS A 50 -10.47 12.82 -2.65
CA HIS A 50 -10.81 13.64 -1.48
C HIS A 50 -9.61 13.86 -0.55
N PRO A 51 -9.34 15.06 0.00
CA PRO A 51 -10.23 16.23 0.04
C PRO A 51 -10.22 17.10 -1.21
N MET A 52 -9.49 16.70 -2.27
CA MET A 52 -9.59 17.37 -3.57
C MET A 52 -10.92 17.05 -4.24
N SER A 53 -11.52 18.04 -4.91
CA SER A 53 -12.65 17.82 -5.80
C SER A 53 -12.18 17.08 -7.07
N VAL A 54 -13.08 16.39 -7.75
CA VAL A 54 -12.72 15.71 -9.01
C VAL A 54 -12.39 16.75 -10.08
N GLU A 55 -13.12 17.85 -10.08
CA GLU A 55 -12.99 18.98 -10.99
C GLU A 55 -11.60 19.62 -10.87
N ASP A 56 -11.17 20.00 -9.66
CA ASP A 56 -9.85 20.59 -9.42
C ASP A 56 -8.72 19.61 -9.77
N PHE A 57 -8.92 18.32 -9.49
CA PHE A 57 -7.96 17.29 -9.83
C PHE A 57 -7.72 17.21 -11.35
N LEU A 58 -8.79 17.11 -12.13
CA LEU A 58 -8.72 17.03 -13.59
C LEU A 58 -8.18 18.33 -14.23
N GLU A 59 -8.63 19.48 -13.72
CA GLU A 59 -8.22 20.77 -14.25
C GLU A 59 -6.76 21.11 -13.94
N GLN A 60 -6.27 20.77 -12.75
CA GLN A 60 -4.98 21.29 -12.28
C GLN A 60 -3.87 20.25 -12.21
N TYR A 61 -4.17 18.96 -12.08
CA TYR A 61 -3.17 17.92 -11.75
C TYR A 61 -3.08 16.78 -12.74
N TRP A 62 -4.21 16.25 -13.23
CA TRP A 62 -4.24 15.15 -14.18
C TRP A 62 -3.35 15.47 -15.39
N GLU A 63 -2.38 14.60 -15.66
CA GLU A 63 -1.39 14.72 -16.74
C GLU A 63 -0.55 16.02 -16.74
N LYS A 64 -0.45 16.72 -15.59
CA LYS A 64 0.21 18.03 -15.50
C LYS A 64 1.31 18.09 -14.46
N LYS A 65 1.01 17.69 -13.21
CA LYS A 65 1.97 17.80 -12.09
C LYS A 65 1.63 16.85 -10.94
N PRO A 66 2.62 16.47 -10.11
CA PRO A 66 2.40 15.62 -8.94
C PRO A 66 1.42 16.24 -7.93
N LEU A 67 0.64 15.39 -7.27
CA LEU A 67 -0.28 15.75 -6.20
C LEU A 67 0.00 14.91 -4.94
N HIS A 68 0.14 15.56 -3.78
CA HIS A 68 0.25 14.89 -2.49
C HIS A 68 -0.95 15.25 -1.59
N LEU A 69 -1.71 14.23 -1.17
CA LEU A 69 -2.92 14.37 -0.35
C LEU A 69 -2.73 13.72 1.03
N SER A 70 -2.39 14.54 2.03
CA SER A 70 -2.29 14.10 3.43
C SER A 70 -3.64 14.17 4.13
N ARG A 71 -4.08 13.07 4.76
CA ARG A 71 -5.45 12.90 5.28
C ARG A 71 -5.57 12.63 6.77
N GLY A 72 -4.47 12.30 7.45
CA GLY A 72 -4.54 11.90 8.86
C GLY A 72 -5.34 10.62 9.14
N GLU A 73 -5.70 9.85 8.10
CA GLU A 73 -6.51 8.62 8.16
C GLU A 73 -5.61 7.38 7.90
N PRO A 74 -4.87 6.86 8.89
CA PRO A 74 -3.88 5.80 8.68
C PRO A 74 -4.48 4.45 8.25
N SER A 75 -5.79 4.25 8.45
CA SER A 75 -6.50 3.02 8.08
C SER A 75 -7.26 3.11 6.76
N ARG A 76 -7.27 4.27 6.07
CA ARG A 76 -8.10 4.51 4.88
C ARG A 76 -7.94 3.46 3.78
N PHE A 77 -6.77 2.84 3.65
CA PHE A 77 -6.51 1.82 2.64
C PHE A 77 -6.14 0.46 3.24
N GLY A 78 -6.16 0.33 4.57
CA GLY A 78 -5.55 -0.79 5.29
C GLY A 78 -6.12 -2.15 4.91
N ASP A 79 -7.42 -2.20 4.61
CA ASP A 79 -8.11 -3.45 4.31
C ASP A 79 -8.32 -3.69 2.81
N LEU A 80 -7.82 -2.79 1.93
CA LEU A 80 -7.83 -3.01 0.49
C LEU A 80 -6.93 -4.18 0.08
N LEU A 81 -5.82 -4.36 0.79
CA LEU A 81 -4.86 -5.43 0.55
C LEU A 81 -4.07 -5.71 1.83
N PRO A 82 -4.67 -6.37 2.82
CA PRO A 82 -3.95 -6.75 4.03
C PRO A 82 -2.85 -7.78 3.69
N GLU A 83 -1.76 -7.77 4.46
CA GLU A 83 -0.63 -8.68 4.23
C GLU A 83 -1.06 -10.16 4.26
N SER A 84 -2.05 -10.50 5.09
CA SER A 84 -2.62 -11.83 5.20
C SER A 84 -3.20 -12.37 3.89
N VAL A 85 -3.72 -11.52 3.02
CA VAL A 85 -4.26 -11.93 1.70
C VAL A 85 -3.13 -12.40 0.78
N ILE A 86 -2.01 -11.69 0.77
CA ILE A 86 -0.83 -12.09 -0.01
C ILE A 86 -0.26 -13.40 0.57
N GLU A 87 -0.18 -13.50 1.90
CA GLU A 87 0.30 -14.73 2.53
C GLU A 87 -0.62 -15.95 2.27
N GLN A 88 -1.94 -15.75 2.28
CA GLN A 88 -2.89 -16.79 1.93
C GLN A 88 -2.74 -17.21 0.46
N GLN A 89 -2.56 -16.25 -0.44
CA GLN A 89 -2.35 -16.53 -1.86
C GLN A 89 -1.03 -17.27 -2.12
N LEU A 90 0.04 -17.00 -1.36
CA LEU A 90 1.29 -17.78 -1.44
C LEU A 90 1.06 -19.26 -1.06
N ARG A 91 0.19 -19.51 -0.07
CA ARG A 91 -0.12 -20.86 0.45
C ARG A 91 -1.26 -21.57 -0.31
N SER A 92 -2.04 -20.86 -1.12
CA SER A 92 -3.18 -21.42 -1.87
C SER A 92 -2.74 -22.44 -2.91
N ARG A 93 -3.65 -23.16 -3.56
CA ARG A 93 -3.26 -24.11 -4.62
C ARG A 93 -2.66 -23.37 -5.82
N GLU A 94 -3.24 -22.22 -6.15
CA GLU A 94 -2.87 -21.34 -7.26
C GLU A 94 -1.47 -20.74 -7.06
N GLY A 95 -1.13 -20.35 -5.83
CA GLY A 95 0.17 -19.78 -5.52
C GLY A 95 0.44 -18.43 -6.19
N LEU A 96 1.70 -18.02 -6.18
CA LEU A 96 2.25 -16.90 -6.94
C LEU A 96 3.53 -17.38 -7.63
N THR A 97 3.79 -16.93 -8.86
CA THR A 97 4.99 -17.30 -9.63
C THR A 97 5.99 -16.14 -9.64
N PHE A 98 7.26 -16.42 -9.33
CA PHE A 98 8.32 -15.42 -9.42
C PHE A 98 8.46 -14.88 -10.85
N GLY A 99 8.61 -13.57 -11.00
CA GLY A 99 8.74 -12.92 -12.30
C GLY A 99 7.41 -12.62 -13.01
N GLN A 100 6.32 -13.24 -12.56
CA GLN A 100 4.99 -13.07 -13.16
C GLN A 100 4.00 -12.43 -12.17
N ASP A 101 3.84 -13.02 -10.99
CA ASP A 101 2.86 -12.59 -9.99
C ASP A 101 3.52 -11.90 -8.80
N ILE A 102 4.78 -12.23 -8.54
CA ILE A 102 5.55 -11.69 -7.41
C ILE A 102 7.02 -11.50 -7.77
N ASN A 103 7.57 -10.37 -7.38
CA ASN A 103 8.98 -10.03 -7.53
C ASN A 103 9.60 -9.66 -6.18
N VAL A 104 10.85 -10.01 -6.01
CA VAL A 104 11.66 -9.65 -4.85
C VAL A 104 12.88 -8.92 -5.36
N ALA A 105 13.14 -7.73 -4.83
CA ALA A 105 14.26 -6.91 -5.25
C ALA A 105 14.90 -6.20 -4.06
N ARG A 106 16.19 -5.92 -4.18
CA ARG A 106 16.91 -5.02 -3.27
C ARG A 106 17.78 -4.09 -4.08
N CYS A 107 17.92 -2.86 -3.64
CA CYS A 107 18.83 -1.88 -4.19
C CYS A 107 19.84 -1.50 -3.11
N GLY A 108 21.12 -1.73 -3.40
CA GLY A 108 22.22 -1.39 -2.50
C GLY A 108 22.43 0.12 -2.37
N ALA A 109 23.20 0.53 -1.37
CA ALA A 109 23.61 1.93 -1.20
C ALA A 109 24.48 2.45 -2.38
N ASP A 110 25.06 1.53 -3.14
CA ASP A 110 25.78 1.76 -4.40
C ASP A 110 24.84 2.02 -5.59
N GLY A 111 23.52 1.94 -5.40
CA GLY A 111 22.52 2.10 -6.44
C GLY A 111 22.33 0.84 -7.31
N LEU A 112 22.99 -0.28 -6.98
CA LEU A 112 22.83 -1.53 -7.70
C LEU A 112 21.54 -2.23 -7.29
N GLN A 113 20.59 -2.30 -8.22
CA GLN A 113 19.38 -3.10 -8.07
C GLN A 113 19.66 -4.56 -8.44
N VAL A 114 19.29 -5.47 -7.53
CA VAL A 114 19.39 -6.92 -7.70
C VAL A 114 17.99 -7.52 -7.58
N MET A 115 17.59 -8.29 -8.59
CA MET A 115 16.40 -9.13 -8.52
C MET A 115 16.74 -10.40 -7.74
N CYS A 116 16.05 -10.61 -6.63
CA CYS A 116 16.22 -11.73 -5.70
C CYS A 116 15.12 -12.80 -5.90
N ASN A 117 14.57 -12.89 -7.11
CA ASN A 117 13.56 -13.87 -7.47
C ASN A 117 14.13 -15.29 -7.37
N GLY A 118 13.31 -16.23 -6.89
CA GLY A 118 13.56 -17.66 -7.11
C GLY A 118 13.09 -18.07 -8.51
N THR A 119 13.04 -19.39 -8.75
CA THR A 119 12.50 -19.97 -9.98
C THR A 119 11.10 -20.53 -9.73
N GLY A 120 10.20 -20.35 -10.70
CA GLY A 120 8.85 -20.92 -10.65
C GLY A 120 8.01 -20.38 -9.49
N ARG A 121 7.29 -21.27 -8.81
CA ARG A 121 6.36 -20.91 -7.74
C ARG A 121 7.10 -20.32 -6.53
N ALA A 122 6.63 -19.17 -6.06
CA ALA A 122 7.12 -18.51 -4.87
C ALA A 122 6.77 -19.31 -3.61
N ASP A 123 7.82 -19.59 -2.84
CA ASP A 123 7.70 -20.33 -1.59
C ASP A 123 7.22 -19.40 -0.46
N ALA A 124 6.18 -19.85 0.25
CA ALA A 124 5.52 -19.08 1.31
C ALA A 124 6.40 -18.84 2.55
N SER A 125 7.53 -19.55 2.69
CA SER A 125 8.55 -19.32 3.72
C SER A 125 9.72 -18.48 3.20
N ALA A 126 10.09 -18.63 1.92
CA ALA A 126 11.22 -17.91 1.33
C ALA A 126 10.95 -16.41 1.17
N VAL A 127 9.75 -16.03 0.72
CA VAL A 127 9.41 -14.60 0.50
C VAL A 127 9.46 -13.80 1.81
N PRO A 128 8.78 -14.21 2.91
CA PRO A 128 8.91 -13.51 4.19
C PRO A 128 10.34 -13.46 4.72
N ARG A 129 11.12 -14.54 4.53
CA ARG A 129 12.53 -14.59 4.91
C ARG A 129 13.35 -13.52 4.19
N LYS A 130 13.18 -13.39 2.86
CA LYS A 130 13.87 -12.36 2.06
C LYS A 130 13.55 -10.94 2.51
N VAL A 131 12.30 -10.68 2.90
CA VAL A 131 11.92 -9.38 3.45
C VAL A 131 12.59 -9.14 4.81
N LYS A 132 12.54 -10.12 5.71
CA LYS A 132 12.98 -9.96 7.09
C LYS A 132 14.50 -9.99 7.27
N GLU A 133 15.18 -10.89 6.57
CA GLU A 133 16.60 -11.18 6.77
C GLU A 133 17.50 -10.51 5.73
N GLU A 134 17.00 -10.32 4.50
CA GLU A 134 17.79 -9.78 3.38
C GLU A 134 17.37 -8.33 3.02
N SER A 135 16.51 -7.70 3.83
CA SER A 135 15.97 -6.34 3.61
C SER A 135 15.40 -6.11 2.20
N CYS A 136 14.89 -7.17 1.56
CA CYS A 136 14.35 -7.07 0.21
C CYS A 136 12.94 -6.45 0.23
N SER A 137 12.62 -5.74 -0.85
CA SER A 137 11.25 -5.34 -1.16
C SER A 137 10.54 -6.41 -1.95
N VAL A 138 9.23 -6.55 -1.72
CA VAL A 138 8.35 -7.43 -2.48
C VAL A 138 7.40 -6.58 -3.30
N GLN A 139 7.30 -6.88 -4.59
CA GLN A 139 6.26 -6.37 -5.48
C GLN A 139 5.31 -7.52 -5.80
N VAL A 140 4.01 -7.30 -5.64
CA VAL A 140 2.97 -8.22 -6.08
C VAL A 140 2.22 -7.59 -7.24
N VAL A 141 2.11 -8.35 -8.33
CA VAL A 141 1.52 -7.91 -9.60
C VAL A 141 0.07 -8.36 -9.67
N HIS A 142 -0.81 -7.42 -10.00
CA HIS A 142 -2.24 -7.61 -10.12
C HIS A 142 -2.90 -8.26 -8.88
N PRO A 143 -2.74 -7.68 -7.67
CA PRO A 143 -3.28 -8.26 -6.45
C PRO A 143 -4.82 -8.27 -6.39
N GLN A 144 -5.50 -7.54 -7.27
CA GLN A 144 -6.96 -7.59 -7.39
C GLN A 144 -7.49 -8.97 -7.80
N ARG A 145 -6.66 -9.84 -8.39
CA ARG A 145 -7.06 -11.22 -8.70
C ARG A 145 -7.44 -12.03 -7.45
N PHE A 146 -6.94 -11.62 -6.29
CA PHE A 146 -7.14 -12.30 -5.01
C PHE A 146 -7.44 -11.34 -3.85
N SER A 147 -7.70 -10.06 -4.15
CA SER A 147 -8.26 -9.10 -3.19
C SER A 147 -9.58 -8.55 -3.72
N ALA A 148 -10.68 -9.08 -3.19
CA ALA A 148 -12.02 -8.65 -3.59
C ALA A 148 -12.29 -7.15 -3.33
N PRO A 149 -11.88 -6.54 -2.20
CA PRO A 149 -12.01 -5.10 -1.99
C PRO A 149 -11.32 -4.27 -3.08
N LEU A 150 -10.10 -4.66 -3.48
CA LEU A 150 -9.33 -3.95 -4.49
C LEU A 150 -9.95 -4.11 -5.87
N ALA A 151 -10.43 -5.32 -6.21
CA ALA A 151 -11.17 -5.58 -7.44
C ALA A 151 -12.45 -4.72 -7.53
N ALA A 152 -13.22 -4.64 -6.43
CA ALA A 152 -14.44 -3.85 -6.38
C ALA A 152 -14.17 -2.35 -6.58
N LEU A 153 -13.15 -1.80 -5.92
CA LEU A 153 -12.73 -0.41 -6.12
C LEU A 153 -12.31 -0.16 -7.58
N MET A 154 -11.42 -0.99 -8.13
CA MET A 154 -10.91 -0.76 -9.47
C MET A 154 -12.00 -0.87 -10.54
N ALA A 155 -12.94 -1.82 -10.41
CA ALA A 155 -14.08 -1.89 -11.33
C ALA A 155 -14.91 -0.58 -11.38
N ARG A 156 -15.01 0.14 -10.25
CA ARG A 156 -15.67 1.47 -10.21
C ARG A 156 -14.82 2.55 -10.87
N LEU A 157 -13.50 2.50 -10.69
CA LEU A 157 -12.57 3.46 -11.30
C LEU A 157 -12.47 3.27 -12.82
N GLU A 158 -12.43 2.01 -13.29
CA GLU A 158 -12.53 1.66 -14.72
C GLU A 158 -13.81 2.21 -15.34
N ALA A 159 -14.95 2.02 -14.65
CA ALA A 159 -16.24 2.52 -15.11
C ALA A 159 -16.32 4.06 -15.14
N HIS A 160 -15.58 4.76 -14.27
CA HIS A 160 -15.57 6.23 -14.23
C HIS A 160 -14.67 6.81 -15.32
N VAL A 161 -13.45 6.27 -15.48
CA VAL A 161 -12.44 6.84 -16.38
C VAL A 161 -12.53 6.28 -17.79
N GLY A 162 -13.11 5.09 -17.97
CA GLY A 162 -13.27 4.47 -19.28
C GLY A 162 -11.98 3.83 -19.82
N CYS A 163 -11.04 3.50 -18.96
CA CYS A 163 -9.80 2.77 -19.30
C CYS A 163 -9.54 1.62 -18.30
N LEU A 164 -8.59 0.75 -18.63
CA LEU A 164 -8.17 -0.33 -17.74
C LEU A 164 -7.47 0.22 -16.50
N TRP A 165 -7.76 -0.34 -15.33
CA TRP A 165 -7.08 0.00 -14.08
C TRP A 165 -6.38 -1.22 -13.49
N GLY A 166 -5.06 -1.14 -13.46
CA GLY A 166 -4.19 -2.13 -12.83
C GLY A 166 -3.64 -1.65 -11.49
N ALA A 167 -3.18 -2.61 -10.69
CA ALA A 167 -2.46 -2.31 -9.45
C ALA A 167 -1.22 -3.20 -9.31
N ASN A 168 -0.19 -2.63 -8.70
CA ASN A 168 0.94 -3.32 -8.09
C ASN A 168 0.98 -2.94 -6.62
N SER A 169 1.34 -3.88 -5.74
CA SER A 169 1.59 -3.55 -4.33
C SER A 169 3.06 -3.74 -3.99
N PHE A 170 3.60 -2.83 -3.19
CA PHE A 170 4.99 -2.85 -2.76
C PHE A 170 5.09 -2.93 -1.24
N ARG A 171 5.88 -3.89 -0.75
CA ARG A 171 6.24 -3.99 0.66
C ARG A 171 7.75 -3.88 0.81
N THR A 172 8.20 -2.84 1.49
CA THR A 172 9.62 -2.57 1.74
C THR A 172 9.87 -2.49 3.25
N PRO A 173 10.82 -3.28 3.80
CA PRO A 173 11.18 -3.19 5.21
C PRO A 173 11.88 -1.86 5.52
N SER A 174 11.87 -1.46 6.80
CA SER A 174 12.51 -0.22 7.25
C SER A 174 13.99 -0.19 6.88
N GLY A 175 14.46 0.94 6.32
CA GLY A 175 15.85 1.10 5.85
C GLY A 175 16.18 0.35 4.55
N GLY A 176 15.23 -0.41 3.99
CA GLY A 176 15.38 -1.07 2.70
C GLY A 176 15.02 -0.15 1.52
N MET A 177 15.58 -0.47 0.36
CA MET A 177 15.20 0.10 -0.93
C MET A 177 15.05 -1.05 -1.91
N GLY A 178 13.94 -1.13 -2.63
CA GLY A 178 13.66 -2.24 -3.56
C GLY A 178 14.13 -1.98 -4.97
N PHE A 179 13.71 -0.84 -5.50
CA PHE A 179 13.81 -0.48 -6.90
C PHE A 179 14.58 0.83 -7.04
N LYS A 180 15.36 0.96 -8.11
CA LYS A 180 16.05 2.21 -8.46
C LYS A 180 15.05 3.30 -8.86
N ALA A 181 15.48 4.55 -8.86
CA ALA A 181 14.68 5.64 -9.43
C ALA A 181 14.38 5.38 -10.92
N HIS A 182 13.12 5.49 -11.31
CA HIS A 182 12.61 5.34 -12.67
C HIS A 182 11.31 6.14 -12.85
N HIS A 183 10.79 6.16 -14.06
CA HIS A 183 9.43 6.58 -14.37
C HIS A 183 8.67 5.40 -14.96
N ASP A 184 7.35 5.40 -14.76
CA ASP A 184 6.42 4.49 -15.44
C ASP A 184 5.90 5.19 -16.72
N GLU A 185 5.33 4.40 -17.64
CA GLU A 185 4.71 4.89 -18.89
C GLU A 185 3.30 5.47 -18.69
#